data_AF-A0AAP4R2F3-F1
#
_entry.id   AF-A0AAP4R2F3-F1
#
_cell.length_a   1.000
_cell.length_b   1.000
_cell.length_c   1.000
_cell.angle_alpha   90.00
_cell.angle_beta   90.00
_cell.angle_gamma   90.00
#
_symmetry.space_group_name_H-M   'P 1'
#
loop_
_entity.id
_entity.type
_entity.pdbx_description
1 polymer ?
#
loop_
_entity_poly.entity_id
_entity_poly.type
_entity_poly.pdbx_seq_one_letter_code
_entity_poly.pdbx_strand_id
1 'polypeptide(L)'
;TTVLAMLNWLGVKPSYSRPRVSDDNAYVESLFRTAKYRPEFPDKGFANLDEARRWASHFVHWYNHDHRHSGIRYVSPAQRHAGEDAAILAARHEVYLQARERNPRRWSGATRNWTPIGAVTLNPERDCIVKTYTRSTDIEPLAA
;
A
#
# COMPACT_ATOMS: atom_id res chain seq x y z
N THR A 1 7.08 -27.58 18.20
CA THR A 1 5.86 -27.07 17.56
C THR A 1 6.17 -26.70 16.12
N THR A 2 5.35 -27.12 15.15
CA THR A 2 5.54 -26.74 13.74
C THR A 2 4.86 -25.39 13.45
N VAL A 3 5.28 -24.69 12.39
CA VAL A 3 4.64 -23.43 11.97
C VAL A 3 3.15 -23.62 11.72
N LEU A 4 2.75 -24.72 11.06
CA LEU A 4 1.35 -25.04 10.80
C LEU A 4 0.53 -25.21 12.09
N ALA A 5 1.08 -25.88 13.10
CA ALA A 5 0.41 -26.02 14.39
C ALA A 5 0.20 -24.67 15.09
N MET A 6 1.18 -23.76 14.98
CA MET A 6 1.08 -22.42 15.56
C MET A 6 0.05 -21.55 14.82
N LEU A 7 0.00 -21.60 13.49
CA LEU A 7 -1.01 -20.90 12.70
C LEU A 7 -2.43 -21.36 13.06
N ASN A 8 -2.64 -22.68 13.15
CA ASN A 8 -3.93 -23.24 13.56
C ASN A 8 -4.31 -22.81 14.99
N TRP A 9 -3.35 -22.81 15.93
CA TRP A 9 -3.59 -22.35 17.30
C TRP A 9 -3.95 -20.86 17.36
N LEU A 10 -3.35 -20.03 16.51
CA LEU A 10 -3.68 -18.61 16.37
C LEU A 10 -4.98 -18.34 15.56
N GLY A 11 -5.67 -19.39 15.09
CA GLY A 11 -6.85 -19.24 14.23
C GLY A 11 -6.55 -18.70 12.83
N VAL A 12 -5.28 -18.70 12.41
CA VAL A 12 -4.84 -18.23 11.09
C VAL A 12 -4.93 -19.38 10.10
N LYS A 13 -5.83 -19.27 9.12
CA LYS A 13 -5.96 -20.26 8.05
C LYS A 13 -4.78 -20.13 7.07
N PRO A 14 -3.93 -21.16 6.91
CA PRO A 14 -2.86 -21.12 5.93
C PRO A 14 -3.43 -21.16 4.50
N SER A 15 -2.84 -20.36 3.62
CA SER A 15 -3.10 -20.37 2.18
C SER A 15 -1.77 -20.48 1.45
N TYR A 16 -1.71 -21.33 0.44
CA TYR A 16 -0.50 -21.55 -0.37
C TYR A 16 -0.72 -20.98 -1.77
N SER A 17 0.31 -20.30 -2.29
CA SER A 17 0.36 -19.89 -3.70
C SER A 17 0.31 -21.11 -4.61
N ARG A 18 -0.13 -20.90 -5.85
CA ARG A 18 -0.17 -21.97 -6.83
C ARG A 18 1.25 -22.46 -7.13
N PRO A 19 1.46 -23.78 -7.25
CA PRO A 19 2.77 -24.30 -7.60
C PRO A 19 3.28 -23.67 -8.90
N ARG A 20 4.52 -23.15 -8.87
CA ARG A 20 5.22 -22.56 -10.03
C ARG A 20 4.59 -21.30 -10.63
N VAL A 21 3.89 -20.49 -9.81
CA VAL A 21 3.40 -19.16 -10.22
C VAL A 21 4.06 -18.09 -9.37
N SER A 22 5.05 -17.38 -9.94
CA SER A 22 5.79 -16.29 -9.28
C SER A 22 4.90 -15.10 -8.95
N ASP A 23 3.88 -14.89 -9.77
CA ASP A 23 3.10 -13.66 -9.84
C ASP A 23 2.09 -13.56 -8.69
N ASP A 24 1.83 -14.68 -8.00
CA ASP A 24 0.97 -14.78 -6.82
C ASP A 24 1.53 -13.94 -5.63
N ASN A 25 2.72 -13.34 -5.73
CA ASN A 25 3.30 -12.51 -4.68
C ASN A 25 3.83 -11.15 -5.16
N ALA A 26 3.32 -10.64 -6.29
CA ALA A 26 3.81 -9.43 -6.94
C ALA A 26 3.97 -8.20 -6.02
N TYR A 27 3.09 -8.03 -5.03
CA TYR A 27 3.18 -6.92 -4.07
C TYR A 27 4.41 -7.02 -3.17
N VAL A 28 4.71 -8.20 -2.63
CA VAL A 28 5.87 -8.41 -1.75
C VAL A 28 7.16 -8.38 -2.57
N GLU A 29 7.14 -8.87 -3.82
CA GLU A 29 8.29 -8.73 -4.73
C GLU A 29 8.61 -7.26 -5.03
N SER A 30 7.58 -6.44 -5.27
CA SER A 30 7.73 -4.99 -5.44
C SER A 30 8.31 -4.30 -4.20
N LEU A 31 7.87 -4.71 -3.00
CA LEU A 31 8.44 -4.26 -1.73
C LEU A 31 9.94 -4.60 -1.63
N PHE A 32 10.32 -5.85 -1.92
CA PHE A 32 11.74 -6.26 -1.89
C PHE A 32 12.58 -5.53 -2.91
N ARG A 33 12.04 -5.25 -4.09
CA ARG A 33 12.71 -4.40 -5.08
C ARG A 33 12.92 -2.99 -4.51
N THR A 34 11.90 -2.39 -3.91
CA THR A 34 12.03 -1.06 -3.31
C THR A 34 13.09 -1.03 -2.19
N ALA A 35 13.14 -2.08 -1.37
CA ALA A 35 14.14 -2.24 -0.32
C ALA A 35 15.57 -2.28 -0.88
N LYS A 36 15.82 -3.11 -1.91
CA LYS A 36 17.15 -3.33 -2.48
C LYS A 36 17.69 -2.19 -3.32
N TYR A 37 16.80 -1.48 -4.03
CA TYR A 37 17.20 -0.43 -4.97
C TYR A 37 17.21 0.96 -4.34
N ARG A 38 16.98 1.08 -3.03
CA ARG A 38 17.09 2.37 -2.34
C ARG A 38 18.57 2.72 -2.14
N PRO A 39 18.98 3.99 -2.29
CA PRO A 39 20.38 4.40 -2.11
C PRO A 39 20.98 4.09 -0.73
N GLU A 40 20.13 3.97 0.29
CA GLU A 40 20.54 3.63 1.67
C GLU A 40 20.78 2.13 1.88
N PHE A 41 20.46 1.27 0.91
CA PHE A 41 20.79 -0.15 1.01
C PHE A 41 22.31 -0.33 0.87
N PRO A 42 22.98 -1.04 1.79
CA PRO A 42 24.43 -1.12 1.75
C PRO A 42 24.93 -2.05 0.63
N ASP A 43 25.72 -1.50 -0.29
CA ASP A 43 26.30 -2.24 -1.42
C ASP A 43 27.22 -3.40 -0.98
N LYS A 44 27.89 -3.27 0.17
CA LYS A 44 28.79 -4.28 0.75
C LYS A 44 28.12 -5.18 1.79
N GLY A 45 26.80 -5.05 1.98
CA GLY A 45 26.07 -5.71 3.05
C GLY A 45 26.28 -5.07 4.42
N PHE A 46 25.79 -5.73 5.46
CA PHE A 46 25.86 -5.24 6.85
C PHE A 46 27.05 -5.84 7.59
N ALA A 47 27.70 -5.06 8.45
CA ALA A 47 28.85 -5.53 9.23
C ALA A 47 28.45 -6.53 10.32
N ASN A 48 27.24 -6.41 10.85
CA ASN A 48 26.68 -7.32 11.86
C ASN A 48 25.15 -7.31 11.84
N LEU A 49 24.56 -8.19 12.64
CA LEU A 49 23.12 -8.37 12.74
C LEU A 49 22.38 -7.12 13.25
N ASP A 50 22.97 -6.36 14.17
CA ASP A 50 22.31 -5.21 14.76
C ASP A 50 22.21 -4.04 13.79
N GLU A 51 23.22 -3.87 12.93
CA GLU A 51 23.16 -2.93 11.82
C GLU A 51 22.05 -3.31 10.82
N ALA A 52 21.96 -4.58 10.46
CA ALA A 52 20.91 -5.09 9.57
C ALA A 52 19.51 -4.85 10.16
N ARG A 53 19.32 -5.11 11.46
CA ARG A 53 18.07 -4.85 12.17
C ARG A 53 17.71 -3.38 12.18
N ARG A 54 18.67 -2.50 12.52
CA ARG A 54 18.45 -1.04 12.55
C ARG A 54 18.07 -0.52 11.17
N TRP A 55 18.77 -0.96 10.13
CA TRP A 55 18.43 -0.61 8.76
C TRP A 55 17.02 -1.08 8.38
N ALA A 56 16.66 -2.34 8.69
CA ALA A 56 15.34 -2.88 8.38
C ALA A 56 14.23 -2.11 9.11
N SER A 57 14.41 -1.79 10.39
CA SER A 57 13.46 -0.96 11.16
C SER A 57 13.27 0.43 10.53
N HIS A 58 14.37 1.08 10.13
CA HIS A 58 14.31 2.38 9.46
C HIS A 58 13.60 2.28 8.10
N PHE A 59 13.92 1.26 7.31
CA PHE A 59 13.26 1.00 6.03
C PHE A 59 11.75 0.83 6.20
N VAL A 60 11.31 -0.01 7.15
CA VAL A 60 9.89 -0.25 7.41
C VAL A 60 9.17 1.02 7.85
N HIS A 61 9.78 1.81 8.74
CA HIS A 61 9.21 3.08 9.18
C HIS A 61 9.02 4.03 8.00
N TRP A 62 10.10 4.27 7.24
CA TRP A 62 10.05 5.14 6.08
C TRP A 62 9.03 4.66 5.04
N TYR A 63 8.99 3.36 4.74
CA TYR A 63 8.10 2.81 3.72
C TYR A 63 6.63 3.08 4.08
N ASN A 64 6.30 2.92 5.37
CA ASN A 64 4.92 3.02 5.87
C ASN A 64 4.49 4.45 6.21
N HIS A 65 5.40 5.32 6.67
CA HIS A 65 5.03 6.63 7.21
C HIS A 65 5.50 7.79 6.33
N ASP A 66 6.66 7.69 5.71
CA ASP A 66 7.29 8.83 5.01
C ASP A 66 7.13 8.75 3.49
N HIS A 67 7.31 7.56 2.93
CA HIS A 67 7.29 7.35 1.49
C HIS A 67 5.87 7.45 0.95
N ARG A 68 5.68 8.31 -0.05
CA ARG A 68 4.41 8.50 -0.74
C ARG A 68 4.40 7.68 -2.02
N HIS A 69 3.52 6.69 -2.07
CA HIS A 69 3.53 5.68 -3.13
C HIS A 69 2.59 6.07 -4.26
N SER A 70 3.10 6.08 -5.50
CA SER A 70 2.31 6.44 -6.68
C SER A 70 1.11 5.51 -6.88
N GLY A 71 1.28 4.22 -6.59
CA GLY A 71 0.25 3.18 -6.69
C GLY A 71 -0.96 3.41 -5.77
N ILE A 72 -0.83 4.24 -4.74
CA ILE A 72 -1.92 4.65 -3.85
C ILE A 72 -2.11 6.17 -3.84
N ARG A 73 -1.89 6.83 -4.98
CA ARG A 73 -2.11 8.29 -5.13
C ARG A 73 -1.25 9.15 -4.19
N TYR A 74 -0.01 8.74 -3.94
CA TYR A 74 0.98 9.51 -3.16
C TYR A 74 0.55 9.77 -1.71
N VAL A 75 -0.22 8.88 -1.10
CA VAL A 75 -0.33 8.80 0.37
C VAL A 75 0.67 7.76 0.87
N SER A 76 0.95 7.77 2.18
CA SER A 76 1.73 6.70 2.79
C SER A 76 0.83 5.48 3.09
N PRO A 77 1.39 4.26 3.18
CA PRO A 77 0.62 3.08 3.54
C PRO A 77 -0.08 3.23 4.89
N ALA A 78 0.55 3.89 5.87
CA ALA A 78 -0.06 4.16 7.16
C ALA A 78 -1.27 5.10 7.05
N GLN A 79 -1.18 6.18 6.26
CA GLN A 79 -2.32 7.10 6.03
C GLN A 79 -3.50 6.37 5.40
N ARG A 80 -3.24 5.53 4.40
CA ARG A 80 -4.28 4.70 3.79
C ARG A 80 -4.86 3.69 4.78
N HIS A 81 -4.01 3.06 5.59
CA HIS A 81 -4.45 2.10 6.60
C HIS A 81 -5.36 2.74 7.65
N ALA A 82 -5.08 3.98 8.03
CA ALA A 82 -5.89 4.76 8.95
C ALA A 82 -7.15 5.38 8.31
N GLY A 83 -7.35 5.24 6.98
CA GLY A 83 -8.48 5.84 6.26
C GLY A 83 -8.36 7.35 6.04
N GLU A 84 -7.18 7.94 6.28
CA GLU A 84 -6.93 9.37 6.10
C GLU A 84 -6.76 9.78 4.63
N ASP A 85 -6.59 8.80 3.74
CA ASP A 85 -6.30 9.02 2.33
C ASP A 85 -7.41 9.81 1.63
N ALA A 86 -8.69 9.55 1.94
CA ALA A 86 -9.81 10.27 1.35
C ALA A 86 -9.71 11.79 1.57
N ALA A 87 -9.49 12.24 2.81
CA ALA A 87 -9.39 13.66 3.14
C ALA A 87 -8.13 14.30 2.52
N ILE A 88 -6.98 13.62 2.58
CA ILE A 88 -5.72 14.09 2.00
C ILE A 88 -5.86 14.29 0.48
N LEU A 89 -6.49 13.32 -0.19
CA LEU A 89 -6.63 13.32 -1.63
C LEU A 89 -7.64 14.37 -2.10
N ALA A 90 -8.75 14.57 -1.38
CA ALA A 90 -9.70 15.64 -1.64
C ALA A 90 -9.03 17.03 -1.55
N ALA A 91 -8.26 17.28 -0.49
CA ALA A 91 -7.53 18.54 -0.33
C ALA A 91 -6.52 18.78 -1.47
N ARG A 92 -5.81 17.73 -1.93
CA ARG A 92 -4.91 17.83 -3.09
C ARG A 92 -5.63 18.10 -4.39
N HIS A 93 -6.81 17.52 -4.58
CA HIS A 93 -7.63 17.80 -5.75
C HIS A 93 -7.95 19.28 -5.85
N GLU A 94 -8.36 19.87 -4.73
CA GLU A 94 -8.72 21.30 -4.67
C GLU A 94 -7.54 22.22 -5.00
N VAL A 95 -6.35 21.93 -4.47
CA VAL A 95 -5.12 22.66 -4.82
C VAL A 95 -4.85 22.60 -6.32
N TYR A 96 -5.04 21.44 -6.94
CA TYR A 96 -4.82 21.27 -8.38
C TYR A 96 -5.86 22.01 -9.22
N LEU A 97 -7.12 22.04 -8.79
CA LEU A 97 -8.18 22.79 -9.46
C LEU A 97 -7.88 24.29 -9.43
N GLN A 98 -7.56 24.84 -8.24
CA GLN A 98 -7.20 26.24 -8.07
C GLN A 98 -5.95 26.61 -8.89
N ALA A 99 -4.93 25.75 -8.91
CA ALA A 99 -3.73 25.98 -9.70
C ALA A 99 -4.04 26.04 -11.21
N ARG A 100 -4.93 25.16 -11.69
CA ARG A 100 -5.39 25.14 -13.08
C ARG A 100 -6.16 26.41 -13.43
N GLU A 101 -7.08 26.84 -12.57
CA GLU A 101 -7.87 28.07 -12.77
C GLU A 101 -6.98 29.30 -12.87
N ARG A 102 -5.94 29.39 -12.02
CA ARG A 102 -5.00 30.52 -12.04
C ARG A 102 -4.16 30.58 -13.32
N ASN A 103 -3.83 29.44 -13.92
CA ASN A 103 -2.92 29.39 -15.08
C ASN A 103 -3.35 28.37 -16.15
N PRO A 104 -4.52 28.52 -16.80
CA PRO A 104 -5.10 27.47 -17.64
C PRO A 104 -4.20 27.01 -18.79
N ARG A 105 -3.38 27.91 -19.35
CA ARG A 105 -2.44 27.61 -20.46
C ARG A 105 -1.38 26.56 -20.13
N ARG A 106 -1.09 26.31 -18.83
CA ARG A 106 -0.12 25.28 -18.39
C ARG A 106 -0.72 23.87 -18.38
N TRP A 107 -2.04 23.74 -18.56
CA TRP A 107 -2.74 22.45 -18.57
C TRP A 107 -3.29 22.16 -19.97
N SER A 108 -2.87 21.03 -20.54
CA SER A 108 -3.42 20.51 -21.80
C SER A 108 -4.69 19.68 -21.62
N GLY A 109 -5.06 19.33 -20.38
CA GLY A 109 -6.19 18.46 -20.08
C GLY A 109 -6.59 18.45 -18.61
N ALA A 110 -7.18 17.34 -18.17
CA ALA A 110 -7.62 17.16 -16.78
C ALA A 110 -6.46 17.25 -15.79
N THR A 111 -6.76 17.66 -14.56
CA THR A 111 -5.80 17.60 -13.45
C THR A 111 -5.46 16.15 -13.11
N ARG A 112 -4.41 15.96 -12.32
CA ARG A 112 -4.04 14.63 -11.81
C ARG A 112 -5.25 13.97 -11.12
N ASN A 113 -5.43 12.68 -11.38
CA ASN A 113 -6.45 11.87 -10.71
C ASN A 113 -6.08 11.67 -9.23
N TRP A 114 -6.88 12.27 -8.36
CA TRP A 114 -6.80 12.18 -6.90
C TRP A 114 -8.00 11.41 -6.31
N THR A 115 -8.72 10.63 -7.09
CA THR A 115 -9.77 9.76 -6.55
C THR A 115 -9.14 8.65 -5.71
N PRO A 116 -9.63 8.42 -4.47
CA PRO A 116 -9.17 7.31 -3.64
C PRO A 116 -9.28 5.97 -4.37
N ILE A 117 -8.31 5.09 -4.13
CA ILE A 117 -8.33 3.75 -4.73
C ILE A 117 -9.05 2.84 -3.74
N GLY A 118 -10.16 2.25 -4.16
CA GLY A 118 -10.93 1.31 -3.35
C GLY A 118 -10.22 -0.03 -3.12
N ALA A 119 -10.99 -1.05 -2.79
CA ALA A 119 -10.47 -2.40 -2.61
C ALA A 119 -9.85 -2.93 -3.93
N VAL A 120 -8.68 -3.56 -3.81
CA VAL A 120 -7.97 -4.21 -4.91
C VAL A 120 -7.78 -5.67 -4.51
N THR A 121 -7.94 -6.58 -5.47
CA THR A 121 -7.66 -8.00 -5.25
C THR A 121 -6.32 -8.37 -5.88
N LEU A 122 -5.62 -9.31 -5.26
CA LEU A 122 -4.45 -9.95 -5.88
C LEU A 122 -4.87 -10.85 -7.06
N ASN A 123 -6.07 -11.41 -6.95
CA ASN A 123 -6.66 -12.40 -7.83
C ASN A 123 -7.91 -11.77 -8.48
N PRO A 124 -7.82 -11.22 -9.71
CA PRO A 124 -8.91 -10.48 -10.33
C PRO A 124 -10.22 -11.26 -10.46
N GLU A 125 -10.15 -12.59 -10.53
CA GLU A 125 -11.33 -13.47 -10.52
C GLU A 125 -12.17 -13.35 -9.24
N ARG A 126 -11.61 -12.77 -8.17
CA ARG A 126 -12.29 -12.49 -6.89
C ARG A 126 -12.87 -11.08 -6.81
N ASP A 127 -12.74 -10.26 -7.85
CA ASP A 127 -13.28 -8.89 -7.86
C ASP A 127 -14.79 -8.85 -7.64
N CYS A 128 -15.53 -9.82 -8.20
CA CYS A 128 -16.98 -9.90 -8.00
C CYS A 128 -17.36 -10.17 -6.54
N ILE A 129 -16.58 -11.01 -5.85
CA ILE A 129 -16.76 -11.33 -4.44
C ILE A 129 -16.49 -10.08 -3.60
N VAL A 130 -15.34 -9.44 -3.83
CA VAL A 130 -14.98 -8.23 -3.07
C VAL A 130 -15.96 -7.09 -3.31
N LYS A 131 -16.41 -6.86 -4.54
CA LYS A 131 -17.47 -5.87 -4.85
C LYS A 131 -18.79 -6.17 -4.13
N THR A 132 -19.11 -7.45 -3.93
CA THR A 132 -20.32 -7.86 -3.20
C THR A 132 -20.19 -7.54 -1.72
N TYR A 133 -19.04 -7.84 -1.11
CA TYR A 133 -18.78 -7.56 0.31
C TYR A 133 -18.56 -6.07 0.60
N THR A 134 -17.92 -5.31 -0.29
CA THR A 134 -17.76 -3.86 -0.11
C THR A 134 -19.08 -3.11 -0.26
N ARG A 135 -19.99 -3.57 -1.12
CA ARG A 135 -21.36 -3.03 -1.19
C ARG A 135 -22.21 -3.36 0.03
N SER A 136 -21.95 -4.47 0.71
CA SER A 136 -22.68 -4.84 1.94
C SER A 136 -22.09 -4.21 3.21
N THR A 137 -20.93 -3.56 3.11
CA THR A 137 -20.21 -2.92 4.23
C THR A 137 -20.15 -1.40 4.07
N ASP A 138 -21.24 -0.78 3.61
CA ASP A 138 -21.59 0.58 4.05
C ASP A 138 -21.83 0.48 5.57
N ILE A 139 -20.72 0.48 6.31
CA ILE A 139 -20.67 0.33 7.76
C ILE A 139 -21.42 1.51 8.34
N GLU A 140 -22.58 1.26 8.94
CA GLU A 140 -23.15 2.19 9.90
C GLU A 140 -22.05 2.55 10.91
N PRO A 141 -21.83 3.85 11.19
CA PRO A 141 -20.82 4.25 12.16
C PRO A 141 -21.16 3.56 13.48
N LEU A 142 -20.18 2.83 14.03
CA LEU A 142 -20.30 2.21 15.35
C LEU A 142 -20.69 3.34 16.32
N ALA A 143 -21.94 3.31 16.80
CA ALA A 143 -22.41 4.24 17.80
C ALA A 143 -21.51 4.13 19.05
N ALA A 144 -21.13 5.28 19.58
CA ALA A 144 -20.28 5.45 20.76
C ALA A 144 -20.89 4.84 22.02
#